data_AF-W7BH37-F1
#
_entry.id   AF-W7BH37-F1
#
_cell.length_a   1.000
_cell.length_b   1.000
_cell.length_c   1.000
_cell.angle_alpha   90.00
_cell.angle_beta   90.00
_cell.angle_gamma   90.00
#
_symmetry.space_group_name_H-M   'P 1'
#
loop_
_entity.id
_entity.type
_entity.pdbx_description
1 polymer ?
#
loop_
_entity_poly.entity_id
_entity_poly.type
_entity_poly.pdbx_seq_one_letter_code
_entity_poly.pdbx_strand_id
1 'polypeptide(L)'
;MAEKQLDVGNELVDNLKKNNDLGWHFVSQKSAEQGIKDGKYFMVVTIPKNFSKNASTLLDKNPQKMNLSYKINPSQNYVGEVVTEQAANQLKSQVATKITKEYAKSVFAQIKEVGKGMTTAANGAKKLNDGSTKLAEGNKTLTKGLDTLANSTLTFKDGTSQIQVAVSEATAGTQKLANGAKSLSAGENEFSTKLGAYTNGTQKLANGSAELYPGSNKVTSGLADLKNQVPALSSGATQLNGGVDQLNKGIAELKKKGGCWTKRKQYTRTKSKVATTEKWSK
;
A
#
# COMPACT_ATOMS: atom_id res chain seq x y z
N MET A 1 -21.28 56.75 26.23
CA MET A 1 -20.48 58.00 26.30
C MET A 1 -21.12 58.84 27.37
N ALA A 2 -20.37 59.28 28.39
CA ALA A 2 -20.92 60.18 29.39
C ALA A 2 -21.28 61.51 28.69
N GLU A 3 -22.55 61.91 28.74
CA GLU A 3 -22.98 63.26 28.38
C GLU A 3 -22.16 64.22 29.24
N LYS A 4 -21.15 64.87 28.65
CA LYS A 4 -20.61 66.08 29.25
C LYS A 4 -21.74 67.10 29.18
N GLN A 5 -22.43 67.30 30.30
CA GLN A 5 -23.44 68.35 30.41
C GLN A 5 -22.81 69.67 29.97
N LEU A 6 -23.40 70.26 28.95
CA LEU A 6 -22.97 71.55 28.43
C LEU A 6 -23.52 72.63 29.37
N ASP A 7 -22.73 73.04 30.36
CA ASP A 7 -23.17 74.00 31.38
C ASP A 7 -23.02 75.46 30.94
N VAL A 8 -23.63 75.78 29.80
CA VAL A 8 -23.51 77.09 29.16
C VAL A 8 -24.12 78.21 30.02
N GLY A 9 -25.13 77.90 30.83
CA GLY A 9 -25.83 78.84 31.70
C GLY A 9 -25.00 79.30 32.89
N ASN A 10 -24.39 78.38 33.66
CA ASN A 10 -23.54 78.78 34.79
C ASN A 10 -22.27 79.47 34.30
N GLU A 11 -21.68 78.98 33.21
CA GLU A 11 -20.50 79.63 32.65
C GLU A 11 -20.81 81.03 32.06
N LEU A 12 -22.03 81.27 31.57
CA LEU A 12 -22.48 82.61 31.16
C LEU A 12 -22.55 83.54 32.37
N VAL A 13 -23.16 83.09 33.48
CA VAL A 13 -23.22 83.85 34.74
C VAL A 13 -21.82 84.17 35.26
N ASP A 14 -20.91 83.20 35.26
CA ASP A 14 -19.54 83.40 35.72
C ASP A 14 -18.75 84.37 34.84
N ASN A 15 -18.99 84.37 33.53
CA ASN A 15 -18.41 85.35 32.62
C ASN A 15 -18.98 86.77 32.87
N LEU A 16 -20.29 86.88 33.10
CA LEU A 16 -20.93 88.15 33.44
C LEU A 16 -20.40 88.72 34.75
N LYS A 17 -20.16 87.88 35.77
CA LYS A 17 -19.55 88.31 37.05
C LYS A 17 -18.13 88.85 36.90
N LYS A 18 -17.37 88.35 35.92
CA LYS A 18 -15.98 88.75 35.64
C LYS A 18 -15.89 89.95 34.71
N ASN A 19 -16.99 90.31 34.05
CA ASN A 19 -17.04 91.44 33.14
C ASN A 19 -17.22 92.73 33.96
N ASN A 20 -16.24 93.63 33.88
CA ASN A 20 -16.27 94.93 34.57
C ASN A 20 -16.74 96.08 33.66
N ASP A 21 -17.15 95.77 32.42
CA ASP A 21 -17.62 96.78 31.46
C ASP A 21 -18.99 97.33 31.87
N LEU A 22 -19.75 96.56 32.67
CA LEU A 22 -21.08 96.90 33.17
C LEU A 22 -21.22 96.52 34.66
N GLY A 23 -22.02 97.29 35.41
CA GLY A 23 -22.32 97.04 36.82
C GLY A 23 -23.30 95.89 37.03
N TRP A 24 -22.87 94.65 36.80
CA TRP A 24 -23.74 93.47 36.90
C TRP A 24 -24.20 93.21 38.34
N HIS A 25 -25.52 93.06 38.52
CA HIS A 25 -26.13 92.65 39.78
C HIS A 25 -26.93 91.36 39.61
N PHE A 26 -26.58 90.33 40.38
CA PHE A 26 -27.23 89.02 40.34
C PHE A 26 -28.27 88.95 41.45
N VAL A 27 -29.52 89.19 41.09
CA VAL A 27 -30.64 89.31 42.03
C VAL A 27 -31.79 88.36 41.66
N SER A 28 -32.77 88.23 42.55
CA SER A 28 -33.99 87.47 42.25
C SER A 28 -34.79 88.12 41.12
N GLN A 29 -35.62 87.34 40.41
CA GLN A 29 -36.50 87.87 39.35
C GLN A 29 -37.38 89.02 39.87
N LYS A 30 -37.97 88.89 41.05
CA LYS A 30 -38.81 89.92 41.68
C LYS A 30 -38.01 91.21 41.95
N SER A 31 -36.77 91.09 42.42
CA SER A 31 -35.86 92.22 42.65
C SER A 31 -35.44 92.89 41.34
N ALA A 32 -35.20 92.12 40.29
CA ALA A 32 -34.86 92.63 38.97
C ALA A 32 -36.03 93.41 38.34
N GLU A 33 -37.25 92.85 38.42
CA GLU A 33 -38.48 93.48 37.92
C GLU A 33 -38.83 94.78 38.64
N GLN A 34 -38.63 94.83 39.97
CA GLN A 34 -38.82 96.07 40.72
C GLN A 34 -37.70 97.08 40.42
N GLY A 35 -36.45 96.63 40.38
CA GLY A 35 -35.30 97.50 40.12
C GLY A 35 -35.30 98.13 38.72
N ILE A 36 -35.82 97.46 37.69
CA ILE A 36 -35.97 98.07 36.36
C ILE A 36 -37.10 99.11 36.35
N LYS A 37 -38.21 98.89 37.07
CA LYS A 37 -39.32 99.87 37.21
C LYS A 37 -38.89 101.12 37.97
N ASP A 38 -38.14 100.94 39.04
CA ASP A 38 -37.62 102.02 39.90
C ASP A 38 -36.42 102.75 39.27
N GLY A 39 -36.01 102.36 38.06
CA GLY A 39 -34.88 102.98 37.36
C GLY A 39 -33.49 102.59 37.90
N LYS A 40 -33.43 101.69 38.88
CA LYS A 40 -32.18 101.19 39.47
C LYS A 40 -31.36 100.35 38.49
N TYR A 41 -32.01 99.67 37.55
CA TYR A 41 -31.34 98.86 36.51
C TYR A 41 -31.76 99.32 35.12
N PHE A 42 -30.78 99.47 34.23
CA PHE A 42 -31.01 99.82 32.82
C PHE A 42 -31.38 98.61 31.96
N MET A 43 -30.94 97.40 32.34
CA MET A 43 -31.23 96.16 31.65
C MET A 43 -31.41 95.00 32.65
N VAL A 44 -32.36 94.12 32.37
CA VAL A 44 -32.53 92.84 33.06
C VAL A 44 -32.37 91.73 32.04
N VAL A 45 -31.43 90.82 32.29
CA VAL A 45 -31.25 89.58 31.52
C VAL A 45 -31.75 88.41 32.37
N THR A 46 -32.62 87.58 31.79
CA THR A 46 -33.16 86.38 32.44
C THR A 46 -32.65 85.15 31.71
N ILE A 47 -31.94 84.29 32.44
CA ILE A 47 -31.46 82.98 31.98
C ILE A 47 -32.46 81.92 32.50
N PRO A 48 -33.25 81.28 31.63
CA PRO A 48 -34.21 80.26 32.05
C PRO A 48 -33.52 79.01 32.63
N LYS A 49 -34.19 78.30 33.54
CA LYS A 49 -33.66 77.07 34.17
C LYS A 49 -33.31 75.96 33.16
N ASN A 50 -33.99 75.92 32.02
CA ASN A 50 -33.75 74.94 30.96
C ASN A 50 -32.69 75.39 29.94
N PHE A 51 -32.01 76.52 30.15
CA PHE A 51 -31.04 77.05 29.19
C PHE A 51 -29.89 76.08 28.90
N SER A 52 -29.15 75.62 29.92
CA SER A 52 -28.07 74.63 29.75
C SER A 52 -28.59 73.28 29.23
N LYS A 53 -29.78 72.87 29.67
CA LYS A 53 -30.42 71.61 29.20
C LYS A 53 -30.77 71.67 27.72
N ASN A 54 -31.29 72.79 27.23
CA ASN A 54 -31.59 72.95 25.81
C ASN A 54 -30.30 73.03 25.00
N ALA A 55 -29.24 73.64 25.57
CA ALA A 55 -27.93 73.70 24.94
C ALA A 55 -27.30 72.32 24.70
N SER A 56 -27.49 71.35 25.60
CA SER A 56 -26.96 69.99 25.40
C SER A 56 -27.66 69.23 24.27
N THR A 57 -28.89 69.63 23.88
CA THR A 57 -29.64 68.96 22.79
C THR A 57 -29.19 69.33 21.38
N LEU A 58 -28.15 70.17 21.23
CA LEU A 58 -27.69 70.68 19.92
C LEU A 58 -27.28 69.59 18.92
N LEU A 59 -26.91 68.41 19.41
CA LEU A 59 -26.50 67.26 18.58
C LEU A 59 -27.58 66.18 18.51
N ASP A 60 -28.72 66.39 19.16
CA ASP A 60 -29.84 65.47 19.13
C ASP A 60 -30.59 65.61 17.80
N LYS A 61 -31.39 64.59 17.46
CA LYS A 61 -32.27 64.64 16.28
C LYS A 61 -33.21 65.85 16.28
N ASN A 62 -33.65 66.30 17.46
CA ASN A 62 -34.60 67.40 17.63
C ASN A 62 -34.07 68.44 18.66
N PRO A 63 -33.20 69.36 18.25
CA PRO A 63 -32.61 70.34 19.15
C PRO A 63 -33.65 71.31 19.70
N GLN A 64 -33.54 71.65 20.98
CA GLN A 64 -34.39 72.62 21.67
C GLN A 64 -33.77 74.02 21.63
N LYS A 65 -34.60 75.04 21.42
CA LYS A 65 -34.14 76.45 21.38
C LYS A 65 -33.66 76.91 22.76
N MET A 66 -32.50 77.56 22.79
CA MET A 66 -32.02 78.29 23.96
C MET A 66 -32.58 79.71 23.93
N ASN A 67 -33.57 80.00 24.77
CA ASN A 67 -34.15 81.33 24.86
C ASN A 67 -33.47 82.12 25.98
N LEU A 68 -33.00 83.33 25.67
CA LEU A 68 -32.52 84.31 26.63
C LEU A 68 -33.44 85.51 26.54
N SER A 69 -34.05 85.92 27.65
CA SER A 69 -34.95 87.08 27.66
C SER A 69 -34.20 88.28 28.21
N TYR A 70 -34.33 89.44 27.58
CA TYR A 70 -33.83 90.69 28.13
C TYR A 70 -34.89 91.79 28.07
N LYS A 71 -34.84 92.72 29.02
CA LYS A 71 -35.69 93.91 29.09
C LYS A 71 -34.80 95.11 29.34
N ILE A 72 -35.07 96.22 28.64
CA ILE A 72 -34.34 97.49 28.78
C ILE A 72 -35.33 98.54 29.31
N ASN A 73 -34.84 99.50 30.09
CA ASN A 73 -35.61 100.68 30.50
C ASN A 73 -35.21 101.90 29.64
N PRO A 74 -35.93 102.21 28.55
CA PRO A 74 -35.61 103.33 27.67
C PRO A 74 -35.91 104.71 28.29
N SER A 75 -36.67 104.76 29.39
CA SER A 75 -37.27 105.99 29.94
C SER A 75 -36.31 106.88 30.75
N GLN A 76 -35.04 106.49 30.89
CA GLN A 76 -34.06 107.20 31.75
C GLN A 76 -33.16 108.17 30.96
N ASN A 77 -32.66 107.79 29.76
CA ASN A 77 -32.02 108.65 28.74
C ASN A 77 -31.59 107.84 27.48
N TYR A 78 -31.37 108.52 26.34
CA TYR A 78 -30.96 107.91 25.05
C TYR A 78 -29.61 107.19 25.10
N VAL A 79 -28.65 107.68 25.90
CA VAL A 79 -27.31 107.07 26.01
C VAL A 79 -27.38 105.71 26.70
N GLY A 80 -28.22 105.56 27.73
CA GLY A 80 -28.44 104.29 28.43
C GLY A 80 -29.11 103.23 27.56
N GLU A 81 -30.03 103.63 26.68
CA GLU A 81 -30.66 102.73 25.69
C GLU A 81 -29.63 102.17 24.71
N VAL A 82 -28.80 103.03 24.09
CA VAL A 82 -27.76 102.60 23.14
C VAL A 82 -26.70 101.72 23.82
N VAL A 83 -26.26 102.08 25.03
CA VAL A 83 -25.25 101.29 25.78
C VAL A 83 -25.80 99.92 26.16
N THR A 84 -27.06 99.83 26.60
CA THR A 84 -27.68 98.54 26.96
C THR A 84 -28.01 97.68 25.74
N GLU A 85 -28.34 98.27 24.60
CA GLU A 85 -28.52 97.54 23.35
C GLU A 85 -27.20 96.93 22.84
N GLN A 86 -26.10 97.70 22.86
CA GLN A 86 -24.78 97.18 22.51
C GLN A 86 -24.31 96.08 23.47
N ALA A 87 -24.58 96.24 24.76
CA ALA A 87 -24.33 95.20 25.77
C ALA A 87 -25.08 93.90 25.48
N ALA A 88 -26.37 93.99 25.13
CA ALA A 88 -27.19 92.84 24.78
C ALA A 88 -26.68 92.14 23.51
N ASN A 89 -26.27 92.91 22.50
CA ASN A 89 -25.67 92.38 21.27
C ASN A 89 -24.33 91.68 21.52
N GLN A 90 -23.47 92.26 22.36
CA GLN A 90 -22.21 91.65 22.76
C GLN A 90 -22.43 90.36 23.55
N LEU A 91 -23.40 90.34 24.46
CA LEU A 91 -23.80 89.14 25.21
C LEU A 91 -24.28 88.03 24.27
N LYS A 92 -25.16 88.37 23.32
CA LYS A 92 -25.65 87.45 22.28
C LYS A 92 -24.50 86.88 21.45
N SER A 93 -23.54 87.72 21.05
CA SER A 93 -22.35 87.31 20.29
C SER A 93 -21.46 86.35 21.06
N GLN A 94 -21.18 86.63 22.34
CA GLN A 94 -20.37 85.75 23.19
C GLN A 94 -21.03 84.39 23.41
N VAL A 95 -22.35 84.38 23.67
CA VAL A 95 -23.14 83.14 23.81
C VAL A 95 -23.08 82.34 22.51
N ALA A 96 -23.35 82.97 21.35
CA ALA A 96 -23.31 82.30 20.05
C ALA A 96 -21.92 81.75 19.71
N THR A 97 -20.86 82.51 19.97
CA THR A 97 -19.47 82.09 19.73
C THR A 97 -19.11 80.87 20.56
N LYS A 98 -19.49 80.87 21.84
CA LYS A 98 -19.20 79.77 22.76
C LYS A 98 -19.94 78.49 22.39
N ILE A 99 -21.23 78.62 22.06
CA ILE A 99 -22.05 77.51 21.57
C ILE A 99 -21.43 76.91 20.29
N THR A 100 -21.08 77.77 19.33
CA THR A 100 -20.46 77.34 18.06
C THR A 100 -19.16 76.59 18.31
N LYS A 101 -18.33 77.07 19.25
CA LYS A 101 -17.07 76.42 19.64
C LYS A 101 -17.30 75.03 20.24
N GLU A 102 -18.24 74.88 21.17
CA GLU A 102 -18.53 73.58 21.80
C GLU A 102 -19.20 72.59 20.84
N TYR A 103 -20.05 73.09 19.94
CA TYR A 103 -20.62 72.30 18.85
C TYR A 103 -19.52 71.78 17.93
N ALA A 104 -18.65 72.66 17.43
CA ALA A 104 -17.54 72.28 16.55
C ALA A 104 -16.64 71.22 17.20
N LYS A 105 -16.27 71.40 18.48
CA LYS A 105 -15.49 70.40 19.24
C LYS A 105 -16.17 69.04 19.27
N SER A 106 -17.49 69.02 19.51
CA SER A 106 -18.25 67.78 19.60
C SER A 106 -18.34 67.07 18.25
N VAL A 107 -18.56 67.81 17.16
CA VAL A 107 -18.53 67.28 15.79
C VAL A 107 -17.16 66.70 15.45
N PHE A 108 -16.06 67.43 15.73
CA PHE A 108 -14.71 66.91 15.50
C PHE A 108 -14.39 65.66 16.33
N ALA A 109 -14.90 65.59 17.57
CA ALA A 109 -14.78 64.39 18.38
C ALA A 109 -15.51 63.20 17.74
N GLN A 110 -16.73 63.39 17.24
CA GLN A 110 -17.47 62.34 16.52
C GLN A 110 -16.76 61.91 15.23
N ILE A 111 -16.24 62.84 14.44
CA ILE A 111 -15.45 62.53 13.23
C ILE A 111 -14.20 61.71 13.60
N LYS A 112 -13.53 62.04 14.71
CA LYS A 112 -12.39 61.27 15.21
C LYS A 112 -12.79 59.84 15.59
N GLU A 113 -13.94 59.65 16.23
CA GLU A 113 -14.47 58.32 16.53
C GLU A 113 -14.82 57.54 15.26
N VAL A 114 -15.41 58.17 14.25
CA VAL A 114 -15.65 57.55 12.94
C VAL A 114 -14.32 57.13 12.30
N GLY A 115 -13.29 57.97 12.35
CA GLY A 115 -11.95 57.65 11.84
C GLY A 115 -11.32 56.44 12.53
N LYS A 116 -11.50 56.29 13.86
CA LYS A 116 -11.09 55.08 14.60
C LYS A 116 -11.88 53.86 14.14
N GLY A 117 -13.19 54.00 13.92
CA GLY A 117 -14.04 52.94 13.38
C GLY A 117 -13.58 52.48 12.00
N MET A 118 -13.28 53.41 11.09
CA MET A 118 -12.74 53.11 9.75
C MET A 118 -11.36 52.44 9.83
N THR A 119 -10.49 52.88 10.74
CA THR A 119 -9.19 52.24 10.98
C THR A 119 -9.36 50.80 11.47
N THR A 120 -10.32 50.58 12.37
CA THR A 120 -10.66 49.24 12.88
C THR A 120 -11.19 48.35 11.76
N ALA A 121 -12.07 48.87 10.91
CA ALA A 121 -12.60 48.16 9.75
C ALA A 121 -11.49 47.80 8.74
N ALA A 122 -10.58 48.74 8.44
CA ALA A 122 -9.43 48.49 7.56
C ALA A 122 -8.51 47.40 8.11
N ASN A 123 -8.23 47.42 9.41
CA ASN A 123 -7.45 46.35 10.07
C ASN A 123 -8.17 45.01 10.03
N GLY A 124 -9.50 44.99 10.19
CA GLY A 124 -10.33 43.80 10.03
C GLY A 124 -10.26 43.22 8.62
N ALA A 125 -10.41 44.07 7.60
CA ALA A 125 -10.29 43.67 6.20
C ALA A 125 -8.90 43.11 5.87
N LYS A 126 -7.83 43.72 6.42
CA LYS A 126 -6.46 43.19 6.29
C LYS A 126 -6.33 41.80 6.90
N LYS A 127 -6.84 41.59 8.13
CA LYS A 127 -6.82 40.26 8.77
C LYS A 127 -7.58 39.21 7.96
N LEU A 128 -8.72 39.59 7.37
CA LEU A 128 -9.48 38.69 6.50
C LEU A 128 -8.69 38.32 5.23
N ASN A 129 -8.05 39.30 4.59
CA ASN A 129 -7.20 39.06 3.42
C ASN A 129 -6.00 38.16 3.75
N ASP A 130 -5.32 38.42 4.87
CA ASP A 130 -4.20 37.60 5.34
C ASP A 130 -4.66 36.16 5.64
N GLY A 131 -5.84 35.99 6.25
CA GLY A 131 -6.45 34.69 6.49
C GLY A 131 -6.82 33.94 5.20
N SER A 132 -7.41 34.64 4.22
CA SER A 132 -7.73 34.07 2.90
C SER A 132 -6.49 33.61 2.14
N THR A 133 -5.39 34.36 2.26
CA THR A 133 -4.09 34.00 1.65
C THR A 133 -3.54 32.71 2.26
N LYS A 134 -3.54 32.62 3.61
CA LYS A 134 -3.13 31.40 4.32
C LYS A 134 -4.01 30.19 3.96
N LEU A 135 -5.32 30.40 3.80
CA LEU A 135 -6.23 29.33 3.39
C LEU A 135 -5.90 28.84 1.98
N ALA A 136 -5.61 29.74 1.04
CA ALA A 136 -5.22 29.37 -0.32
C ALA A 136 -3.89 28.59 -0.35
N GLU A 137 -2.91 28.99 0.46
CA GLU A 137 -1.64 28.26 0.63
C GLU A 137 -1.84 26.87 1.26
N GLY A 138 -2.69 26.80 2.28
CA GLY A 138 -3.10 25.53 2.90
C GLY A 138 -3.77 24.60 1.89
N ASN A 139 -4.66 25.14 1.04
CA ASN A 139 -5.33 24.35 0.01
C ASN A 139 -4.37 23.84 -1.08
N LYS A 140 -3.36 24.64 -1.46
CA LYS A 140 -2.28 24.18 -2.35
C LYS A 140 -1.46 23.05 -1.73
N THR A 141 -1.18 23.14 -0.43
CA THR A 141 -0.46 22.09 0.30
C THR A 141 -1.29 20.81 0.38
N LEU A 142 -2.59 20.93 0.70
CA LEU A 142 -3.51 19.81 0.72
C LEU A 142 -3.60 19.12 -0.64
N THR A 143 -3.73 19.89 -1.72
CA THR A 143 -3.79 19.35 -3.09
C THR A 143 -2.52 18.56 -3.42
N LYS A 144 -1.33 19.12 -3.15
CA LYS A 144 -0.05 18.39 -3.34
C LYS A 144 0.02 17.10 -2.52
N GLY A 145 -0.49 17.13 -1.29
CA GLY A 145 -0.57 15.94 -0.43
C GLY A 145 -1.49 14.88 -1.01
N LEU A 146 -2.65 15.27 -1.54
CA LEU A 146 -3.58 14.36 -2.21
C LEU A 146 -3.01 13.78 -3.50
N ASP A 147 -2.30 14.58 -4.31
CA ASP A 147 -1.61 14.09 -5.52
C ASP A 147 -0.53 13.07 -5.16
N THR A 148 0.24 13.35 -4.09
CA THR A 148 1.26 12.42 -3.58
C THR A 148 0.64 11.11 -3.10
N LEU A 149 -0.50 11.19 -2.40
CA LEU A 149 -1.23 10.02 -1.92
C LEU A 149 -1.79 9.19 -3.09
N ALA A 150 -2.36 9.84 -4.10
CA ALA A 150 -2.87 9.17 -5.30
C ALA A 150 -1.75 8.41 -6.03
N ASN A 151 -0.61 9.08 -6.27
CA ASN A 151 0.55 8.46 -6.91
C ASN A 151 1.11 7.29 -6.08
N SER A 152 1.23 7.46 -4.76
CA SER A 152 1.70 6.41 -3.86
C SER A 152 0.77 5.20 -3.84
N THR A 153 -0.55 5.42 -3.95
CA THR A 153 -1.55 4.36 -4.02
C THR A 153 -1.43 3.55 -5.32
N LEU A 154 -1.13 4.21 -6.45
CA LEU A 154 -0.84 3.52 -7.72
C LEU A 154 0.44 2.68 -7.61
N THR A 155 1.52 3.25 -7.08
CA THR A 155 2.78 2.52 -6.84
C THR A 155 2.56 1.29 -5.94
N PHE A 156 1.75 1.44 -4.89
CA PHE A 156 1.41 0.33 -3.99
C PHE A 156 0.60 -0.77 -4.71
N LYS A 157 -0.36 -0.39 -5.55
CA LYS A 157 -1.12 -1.33 -6.39
C LYS A 157 -0.21 -2.11 -7.36
N ASP A 158 0.74 -1.42 -7.97
CA ASP A 158 1.68 -2.06 -8.90
C ASP A 158 2.62 -3.02 -8.15
N GLY A 159 3.14 -2.60 -6.99
CA GLY A 159 3.98 -3.44 -6.13
C GLY A 159 3.23 -4.68 -5.62
N THR A 160 1.97 -4.55 -5.22
CA THR A 160 1.15 -5.70 -4.80
C THR A 160 0.85 -6.65 -5.96
N SER A 161 0.65 -6.14 -7.17
CA SER A 161 0.50 -6.96 -8.38
C SER A 161 1.79 -7.74 -8.71
N GLN A 162 2.96 -7.09 -8.59
CA GLN A 162 4.25 -7.76 -8.77
C GLN A 162 4.47 -8.86 -7.74
N ILE A 163 4.13 -8.62 -6.47
CA ILE A 163 4.20 -9.64 -5.41
C ILE A 163 3.29 -10.83 -5.74
N GLN A 164 2.07 -10.59 -6.23
CA GLN A 164 1.16 -11.67 -6.61
C GLN A 164 1.74 -12.56 -7.73
N VAL A 165 2.36 -11.95 -8.73
CA VAL A 165 3.06 -12.69 -9.80
C VAL A 165 4.22 -13.49 -9.23
N ALA A 166 5.09 -12.87 -8.44
CA ALA A 166 6.25 -13.53 -7.84
C ALA A 166 5.86 -14.71 -6.94
N VAL A 167 4.79 -14.57 -6.14
CA VAL A 167 4.24 -15.67 -5.32
C VAL A 167 3.73 -16.82 -6.18
N SER A 168 3.07 -16.51 -7.29
CA SER A 168 2.56 -17.52 -8.23
C SER A 168 3.72 -18.28 -8.90
N GLU A 169 4.76 -17.57 -9.32
CA GLU A 169 5.99 -18.15 -9.88
C GLU A 169 6.73 -19.02 -8.87
N ALA A 170 6.86 -18.55 -7.62
CA ALA A 170 7.47 -19.32 -6.54
C ALA A 170 6.69 -20.60 -6.27
N THR A 171 5.36 -20.56 -6.26
CA THR A 171 4.49 -21.74 -6.07
C THR A 171 4.63 -22.72 -7.25
N ALA A 172 4.71 -22.23 -8.49
CA ALA A 172 4.98 -23.08 -9.64
C ALA A 172 6.39 -23.73 -9.54
N GLY A 173 7.38 -22.98 -9.07
CA GLY A 173 8.74 -23.46 -8.82
C GLY A 173 8.80 -24.55 -7.76
N THR A 174 8.12 -24.37 -6.63
CA THR A 174 8.06 -25.38 -5.56
C THR A 174 7.33 -26.65 -6.02
N GLN A 175 6.28 -26.53 -6.83
CA GLN A 175 5.60 -27.69 -7.42
C GLN A 175 6.51 -28.46 -8.38
N LYS A 176 7.29 -27.76 -9.22
CA LYS A 176 8.29 -28.39 -10.10
C LYS A 176 9.35 -29.12 -9.30
N LEU A 177 9.87 -28.50 -8.24
CA LEU A 177 10.85 -29.13 -7.35
C LEU A 177 10.28 -30.38 -6.67
N ALA A 178 9.06 -30.32 -6.15
CA ALA A 178 8.40 -31.46 -5.53
C ALA A 178 8.20 -32.61 -6.53
N ASN A 179 7.82 -32.32 -7.77
CA ASN A 179 7.71 -33.32 -8.83
C ASN A 179 9.07 -33.92 -9.20
N GLY A 180 10.11 -33.09 -9.32
CA GLY A 180 11.48 -33.55 -9.57
C GLY A 180 12.01 -34.47 -8.46
N ALA A 181 11.74 -34.14 -7.19
CA ALA A 181 12.10 -34.99 -6.06
C ALA A 181 11.38 -36.35 -6.09
N LYS A 182 10.10 -36.38 -6.47
CA LYS A 182 9.35 -37.64 -6.68
C LYS A 182 9.95 -38.47 -7.80
N SER A 183 10.29 -37.85 -8.93
CA SER A 183 10.93 -38.54 -10.06
C SER A 183 12.31 -39.10 -9.68
N LEU A 184 13.11 -38.34 -8.93
CA LEU A 184 14.40 -38.80 -8.43
C LEU A 184 14.24 -40.02 -7.52
N SER A 185 13.33 -39.94 -6.54
CA SER A 185 13.06 -41.06 -5.63
C SER A 185 12.56 -42.32 -6.38
N ALA A 186 11.72 -42.15 -7.39
CA ALA A 186 11.30 -43.26 -8.25
C ALA A 186 12.48 -43.87 -9.02
N GLY A 187 13.37 -43.04 -9.58
CA GLY A 187 14.59 -43.49 -10.25
C GLY A 187 15.57 -44.21 -9.32
N GLU A 188 15.73 -43.74 -8.09
CA GLU A 188 16.56 -44.42 -7.07
C GLU A 188 16.01 -45.81 -6.73
N ASN A 189 14.70 -45.95 -6.58
CA ASN A 189 14.05 -47.25 -6.34
C ASN A 189 14.23 -48.21 -7.53
N GLU A 190 14.09 -47.71 -8.75
CA GLU A 190 14.32 -48.50 -9.97
C GLU A 190 15.79 -48.93 -10.08
N PHE A 191 16.72 -48.02 -9.82
CA PHE A 191 18.16 -48.30 -9.81
C PHE A 191 18.51 -49.37 -8.78
N SER A 192 18.01 -49.24 -7.55
CA SER A 192 18.20 -50.22 -6.48
C SER A 192 17.70 -51.61 -6.88
N THR A 193 16.51 -51.68 -7.48
CA THR A 193 15.93 -52.93 -8.00
C THR A 193 16.81 -53.56 -9.08
N LYS A 194 17.27 -52.77 -10.06
CA LYS A 194 18.15 -53.24 -11.14
C LYS A 194 19.52 -53.67 -10.61
N LEU A 195 20.06 -52.99 -9.60
CA LEU A 195 21.31 -53.37 -8.95
C LEU A 195 21.18 -54.72 -8.23
N GLY A 196 20.04 -54.96 -7.57
CA GLY A 196 19.71 -56.27 -6.99
C GLY A 196 19.64 -57.38 -8.03
N ALA A 197 18.97 -57.12 -9.16
CA ALA A 197 18.90 -58.07 -10.28
C ALA A 197 20.29 -58.35 -10.90
N TYR A 198 21.12 -57.31 -11.08
CA TYR A 198 22.49 -57.43 -11.55
C TYR A 198 23.32 -58.31 -10.60
N THR A 199 23.26 -58.05 -9.30
CA THR A 199 23.97 -58.83 -8.26
C THR A 199 23.53 -60.29 -8.25
N ASN A 200 22.24 -60.56 -8.41
CA ASN A 200 21.73 -61.93 -8.55
C ASN A 200 22.24 -62.60 -9.84
N GLY A 201 22.32 -61.86 -10.94
CA GLY A 201 22.86 -62.34 -12.21
C GLY A 201 24.35 -62.69 -12.13
N THR A 202 25.16 -61.83 -11.50
CA THR A 202 26.59 -62.10 -11.29
C THR A 202 26.81 -63.30 -10.37
N GLN A 203 25.99 -63.48 -9.33
CA GLN A 203 26.04 -64.66 -8.47
C GLN A 203 25.69 -65.94 -9.25
N LYS A 204 24.65 -65.91 -10.10
CA LYS A 204 24.29 -67.06 -10.96
C LYS A 204 25.42 -67.42 -11.92
N LEU A 205 26.06 -66.42 -12.53
CA LEU A 205 27.21 -66.63 -13.42
C LEU A 205 28.39 -67.25 -12.67
N ALA A 206 28.68 -66.77 -11.46
CA ALA A 206 29.74 -67.33 -10.61
C ALA A 206 29.45 -68.79 -10.26
N ASN A 207 28.21 -69.10 -9.84
CA ASN A 207 27.79 -70.47 -9.53
C ASN A 207 27.89 -71.40 -10.76
N GLY A 208 27.38 -70.96 -11.92
CA GLY A 208 27.48 -71.74 -13.16
C GLY A 208 28.92 -71.97 -13.62
N SER A 209 29.80 -70.99 -13.41
CA SER A 209 31.25 -71.14 -13.68
C SER A 209 31.90 -72.16 -12.74
N ALA A 210 31.51 -72.15 -11.46
CA ALA A 210 31.97 -73.13 -10.48
C ALA A 210 31.47 -74.55 -10.78
N GLU A 211 30.28 -74.71 -11.39
CA GLU A 211 29.75 -76.00 -11.86
C GLU A 211 30.40 -76.48 -13.17
N LEU A 212 30.72 -75.56 -14.10
CA LEU A 212 31.34 -75.87 -15.38
C LEU A 212 32.75 -76.45 -15.22
N TYR A 213 33.52 -75.98 -14.22
CA TYR A 213 34.88 -76.45 -13.95
C TYR A 213 34.96 -77.98 -13.68
N PRO A 214 34.25 -78.57 -12.70
CA PRO A 214 34.26 -80.01 -12.48
C PRO A 214 33.66 -80.79 -13.65
N GLY A 215 32.65 -80.24 -14.35
CA GLY A 215 32.11 -80.85 -15.57
C GLY A 215 33.15 -80.98 -16.67
N SER A 216 33.94 -79.93 -16.90
CA SER A 216 35.04 -79.93 -17.89
C SER A 216 36.14 -80.93 -17.51
N ASN A 217 36.46 -81.06 -16.22
CA ASN A 217 37.39 -82.07 -15.72
C ASN A 217 36.86 -83.49 -15.96
N LYS A 218 35.56 -83.76 -15.73
CA LYS A 218 34.94 -85.06 -16.03
C LYS A 218 35.01 -85.41 -17.51
N VAL A 219 34.74 -84.46 -18.40
CA VAL A 219 34.86 -84.68 -19.86
C VAL A 219 36.30 -85.01 -20.23
N THR A 220 37.27 -84.27 -19.68
CA THR A 220 38.70 -84.50 -19.92
C THR A 220 39.12 -85.88 -19.43
N SER A 221 38.72 -86.28 -18.23
CA SER A 221 38.98 -87.62 -17.68
C SER A 221 38.34 -88.72 -18.54
N GLY A 222 37.07 -88.58 -18.91
CA GLY A 222 36.38 -89.56 -19.76
C GLY A 222 37.02 -89.70 -21.15
N LEU A 223 37.54 -88.61 -21.72
CA LEU A 223 38.27 -88.65 -22.98
C LEU A 223 39.63 -89.35 -22.83
N ALA A 224 40.32 -89.15 -21.70
CA ALA A 224 41.54 -89.89 -21.38
C ALA A 224 41.27 -91.39 -21.19
N ASP A 225 40.20 -91.76 -20.50
CA ASP A 225 39.78 -93.16 -20.33
C ASP A 225 39.44 -93.81 -21.68
N LEU A 226 38.67 -93.13 -22.52
CA LEU A 226 38.34 -93.60 -23.87
C LEU A 226 39.62 -93.83 -24.68
N LYS A 227 40.55 -92.85 -24.67
CA LYS A 227 41.85 -92.98 -25.34
C LYS A 227 42.63 -94.20 -24.86
N ASN A 228 42.59 -94.52 -23.57
CA ASN A 228 43.26 -95.68 -22.99
C ASN A 228 42.61 -97.02 -23.38
N GLN A 229 41.31 -97.04 -23.68
CA GLN A 229 40.59 -98.25 -24.14
C GLN A 229 40.73 -98.52 -25.64
N VAL A 230 41.01 -97.49 -26.45
CA VAL A 230 41.16 -97.63 -27.92
C VAL A 230 42.20 -98.70 -28.33
N PRO A 231 43.40 -98.81 -27.71
CA PRO A 231 44.34 -99.88 -28.03
C PRO A 231 43.80 -101.29 -27.77
N ALA A 232 43.05 -101.48 -26.68
CA ALA A 232 42.44 -102.78 -26.37
C ALA A 232 41.36 -103.14 -27.40
N LEU A 233 40.53 -102.17 -27.80
CA LEU A 233 39.53 -102.36 -28.85
C LEU A 233 40.18 -102.68 -30.20
N SER A 234 41.23 -101.95 -30.58
CA SER A 234 42.02 -102.21 -31.79
C SER A 234 42.65 -103.60 -31.79
N SER A 235 43.21 -104.01 -30.65
CA SER A 235 43.75 -105.36 -30.45
C SER A 235 42.66 -106.43 -30.59
N GLY A 236 41.50 -106.23 -29.96
CA GLY A 236 40.34 -107.13 -30.09
C GLY A 236 39.85 -107.25 -31.53
N ALA A 237 39.79 -106.13 -32.28
CA ALA A 237 39.46 -106.14 -33.70
C ALA A 237 40.51 -106.90 -34.54
N THR A 238 41.80 -106.75 -34.22
CA THR A 238 42.90 -107.48 -34.87
C THR A 238 42.81 -108.98 -34.58
N GLN A 239 42.53 -109.37 -33.33
CA GLN A 239 42.31 -110.76 -32.95
C GLN A 239 41.09 -111.37 -33.66
N LEU A 240 39.98 -110.63 -33.74
CA LEU A 240 38.78 -111.06 -34.47
C LEU A 240 39.10 -111.30 -35.94
N ASN A 241 39.81 -110.38 -36.59
CA ASN A 241 40.25 -110.53 -37.98
C ASN A 241 41.13 -111.78 -38.15
N GLY A 242 42.08 -112.00 -37.24
CA GLY A 242 42.92 -113.20 -37.22
C GLY A 242 42.11 -114.49 -37.04
N GLY A 243 41.08 -114.48 -36.20
CA GLY A 243 40.15 -115.60 -36.02
C GLY A 243 39.32 -115.88 -37.27
N VAL A 244 38.85 -114.84 -37.97
CA VAL A 244 38.16 -114.97 -39.27
C VAL A 244 39.10 -115.58 -40.33
N ASP A 245 40.36 -115.15 -40.37
CA ASP A 245 41.36 -115.74 -41.28
C ASP A 245 41.63 -117.21 -40.98
N GLN A 246 41.72 -117.59 -39.70
CA GLN A 246 41.85 -118.98 -39.28
C GLN A 246 40.62 -119.81 -39.67
N LEU A 247 39.40 -119.27 -39.46
CA LEU A 247 38.17 -119.92 -39.87
C LEU A 247 38.14 -120.14 -41.39
N ASN A 248 38.51 -119.12 -42.17
CA ASN A 248 38.61 -119.22 -43.63
C ASN A 248 39.63 -120.29 -44.06
N LYS A 249 40.79 -120.36 -43.40
CA LYS A 249 41.78 -121.44 -43.63
C LYS A 249 41.20 -122.82 -43.30
N GLY A 250 40.51 -122.96 -42.16
CA GLY A 250 39.85 -124.21 -41.77
C GLY A 250 38.76 -124.66 -42.74
N ILE A 251 37.96 -123.73 -43.26
CA ILE A 251 36.97 -124.00 -44.31
C ILE A 251 37.67 -124.47 -45.60
N ALA A 252 38.78 -123.84 -45.99
CA ALA A 252 39.56 -124.25 -47.16
C ALA A 252 40.17 -125.66 -46.99
N GLU A 253 40.65 -125.99 -45.79
CA GLU A 253 41.12 -127.35 -45.46
C GLU A 253 39.99 -128.39 -45.48
N LEU A 254 38.82 -128.07 -44.91
CA LEU A 254 37.63 -128.92 -44.98
C LEU A 254 37.21 -129.15 -46.42
N LYS A 255 37.24 -128.12 -47.27
CA LYS A 255 36.97 -128.26 -48.71
C LYS A 255 37.97 -129.19 -49.39
N LYS A 256 39.26 -129.12 -49.06
CA LYS A 256 40.29 -130.08 -49.52
C LYS A 256 40.00 -131.51 -49.04
N LYS A 257 39.69 -131.71 -47.75
CA LYS A 257 39.41 -133.03 -47.17
C LYS A 257 38.11 -133.64 -47.69
N GLY A 258 37.06 -132.82 -47.86
CA GLY A 258 35.79 -133.21 -48.47
C GLY A 258 35.97 -133.67 -49.92
N GLY A 259 36.79 -132.96 -50.71
CA GLY A 259 37.17 -133.41 -52.07
C GLY A 259 37.93 -134.74 -52.09
N CYS A 260 38.62 -135.08 -50.98
CA CYS A 260 39.32 -136.37 -50.81
C CYS A 260 38.35 -137.51 -50.44
N TRP A 261 37.28 -137.22 -49.70
CA TRP A 261 36.22 -138.20 -49.37
C TRP A 261 35.39 -138.58 -50.60
N THR A 262 35.13 -137.66 -51.53
CA THR A 262 34.39 -137.97 -52.77
C THR A 262 35.15 -138.95 -53.67
N LYS A 263 36.49 -138.95 -53.64
CA LYS A 263 37.32 -139.90 -54.41
C LYS A 263 37.38 -141.31 -53.82
N ARG A 264 37.12 -141.50 -52.51
CA ARG A 264 37.29 -142.80 -51.85
C ARG A 264 36.06 -143.73 -51.96
N LYS A 265 34.87 -143.22 -52.30
CA LYS A 265 33.65 -144.03 -52.50
C LYS A 265 33.53 -144.71 -53.88
N GLN A 266 34.43 -144.45 -54.83
CA GLN A 266 34.35 -145.03 -56.19
C GLN A 266 35.13 -146.34 -56.40
N TYR A 267 35.82 -146.88 -55.39
CA TYR A 267 36.70 -148.05 -55.55
C TYR A 267 36.29 -149.25 -54.68
N THR A 268 35.05 -149.73 -54.80
CA THR A 268 34.68 -151.10 -54.38
C THR A 268 33.60 -151.70 -55.30
N ARG A 269 34.00 -152.47 -56.33
CA ARG A 269 33.36 -153.75 -56.75
C ARG A 269 33.88 -154.30 -58.07
N THR A 270 34.57 -155.44 -58.01
CA THR A 270 34.46 -156.60 -58.92
C THR A 270 35.38 -157.71 -58.40
N LYS A 271 35.07 -159.01 -58.35
CA LYS A 271 33.87 -159.85 -58.42
C LYS A 271 34.42 -161.27 -58.15
N SER A 272 33.82 -162.07 -57.27
CA SER A 272 33.91 -163.54 -57.35
C SER A 272 32.49 -164.11 -57.37
N LYS A 273 32.28 -165.01 -58.34
CA LYS A 273 31.01 -165.57 -58.81
C LYS A 273 30.65 -166.83 -58.03
N VAL A 274 29.38 -167.05 -57.68
CA VAL A 274 28.70 -168.37 -57.71
C VAL A 274 27.20 -168.14 -58.00
N ALA A 275 26.60 -169.03 -58.80
CA ALA A 275 25.27 -168.97 -59.42
C ALA A 275 24.15 -169.62 -58.58
N THR A 276 22.87 -169.36 -58.93
CA THR A 276 21.76 -170.34 -59.13
C THR A 276 20.50 -169.61 -59.70
N THR A 277 19.67 -170.35 -60.43
CA THR A 277 18.68 -169.98 -61.46
C THR A 277 17.20 -170.07 -61.05
N GLU A 278 16.33 -169.36 -61.78
CA GLU A 278 14.87 -169.51 -61.80
C GLU A 278 14.39 -170.66 -62.71
N LYS A 279 13.49 -171.52 -62.18
CA LYS A 279 12.19 -171.93 -62.78
C LYS A 279 11.61 -173.17 -62.06
N TRP A 280 10.28 -173.23 -61.94
CA TRP A 280 9.53 -174.48 -61.76
C TRP A 280 8.76 -174.84 -63.04
N SER A 281 8.62 -176.14 -63.30
CA SER A 281 7.57 -176.77 -64.12
C SER A 281 6.76 -177.66 -63.19
N LYS A 282 5.44 -177.45 -63.15
CA LYS A 282 4.34 -178.19 -62.48
C LYS A 282 4.63 -178.87 -61.14
#